data_AF-U4URG0-F1
#
_entry.id   AF-U4URG0-F1
#
_cell.length_a   1.000
_cell.length_b   1.000
_cell.length_c   1.000
_cell.angle_alpha   90.00
_cell.angle_beta   90.00
_cell.angle_gamma   90.00
#
_symmetry.space_group_name_H-M   'P 1'
#
loop_
_entity.id
_entity.type
_entity.pdbx_description
1 polymer ?
#
loop_
_entity_poly.entity_id
_entity_poly.type
_entity_poly.pdbx_seq_one_letter_code
_entity_poly.pdbx_strand_id
1 'polypeptide(L)'
;MDLNPERSSSVSSQLELKPSRVVGKSMQNVVGLPYGWSEKSTISIKQSQVFKSNTSTKASLTAKSSTKTTGRAGEKFKKHPGAGDLFLQQLSQKVSDQVAAVQNFCDSKHLLQRNTESFKCLAQVLLSSSSLAKNRLFLFPPLEDPGISLAFNFQEPPPINDDIGAEKYKKLCRELEIVPISRITNSLETDTLDLKYYGLSLQQIRALTEAMKANSRVQTLILQDNWLSVEMAQMLSDMLEENISLLSLSLYECRLGEAGAQKLGEALSSLQTLRSLDLSYNELGDAGLLALRTGLCENASLNTLNLSHNNITEDSAEALAAILVENKTIEDLDLSWNGFFTAQGNRKLFKGLTESDRIKALNLSWNGLGLTPAVRPMVRYLKKAQTLQEIDLSNNRLEGQSLRITRTALNKNHSLRTVRIGSNIYGPEEAHFLLTMLAGKAKDPLEYLDMDNMYVNKQSKPILTKIANIGKKVKIGGILSNYEIHGPNPRKLIYDRCRYILMKPKKAKARKDFGHLILSLPANPIQPEDLQKELKKQKMKKLDKDLVQALANLFTNKKKQVDCQALVQDYMGFYPDTQLPPPKPKKGKKGKKGKRSKEEKEIMVHDLEKAPEEAQLNKSPIDEGEPVQETEAPQ
;
A
#
# COMPACT_ATOMS: atom_id res chain seq x y z
N MET A 1 4.27 -8.54 -28.76
CA MET A 1 3.82 -9.26 -27.55
C MET A 1 3.47 -8.19 -26.53
N ASP A 2 2.23 -7.73 -26.57
CA ASP A 2 1.64 -6.85 -25.57
C ASP A 2 0.37 -7.53 -25.08
N LEU A 3 0.26 -7.75 -23.77
CA LEU A 3 -0.97 -8.17 -23.14
C LEU A 3 -1.23 -7.24 -21.96
N ASN A 4 -2.26 -6.43 -22.15
CA ASN A 4 -2.97 -5.67 -21.15
C ASN A 4 -4.31 -6.39 -20.96
N PRO A 5 -4.76 -6.78 -19.76
CA PRO A 5 -6.12 -7.26 -19.59
C PRO A 5 -7.01 -6.24 -18.88
N GLU A 6 -8.27 -6.35 -19.29
CA GLU A 6 -9.31 -5.36 -19.26
C GLU A 6 -10.07 -5.28 -17.93
N ARG A 7 -10.73 -4.12 -17.76
CA ARG A 7 -11.91 -3.94 -16.92
C ARG A 7 -13.06 -4.79 -17.46
N SER A 8 -13.69 -5.60 -16.62
CA SER A 8 -15.04 -6.14 -16.88
C SER A 8 -15.99 -5.80 -15.73
N SER A 9 -16.88 -4.85 -16.02
CA SER A 9 -18.14 -4.62 -15.31
C SER A 9 -19.20 -5.58 -15.83
N SER A 10 -19.91 -6.28 -14.94
CA SER A 10 -21.17 -6.95 -15.29
C SER A 10 -22.26 -6.59 -14.28
N VAL A 11 -23.21 -5.79 -14.74
CA VAL A 11 -24.54 -5.59 -14.17
C VAL A 11 -25.43 -6.73 -14.66
N SER A 12 -26.25 -7.33 -13.79
CA SER A 12 -27.60 -7.77 -14.18
C SER A 12 -28.55 -7.97 -13.00
N SER A 13 -29.71 -7.34 -13.18
CA SER A 13 -31.08 -7.73 -12.81
C SER A 13 -31.57 -7.60 -11.35
N GLN A 14 -32.45 -6.61 -11.20
CA GLN A 14 -33.46 -6.41 -10.18
C GLN A 14 -34.52 -7.52 -10.16
N LEU A 15 -35.02 -7.85 -8.96
CA LEU A 15 -36.37 -8.36 -8.73
C LEU A 15 -36.88 -7.70 -7.43
N GLU A 16 -37.84 -6.79 -7.57
CA GLU A 16 -38.58 -6.17 -6.47
C GLU A 16 -39.62 -7.15 -5.90
N LEU A 17 -39.72 -7.26 -4.56
CA LEU A 17 -41.00 -7.52 -3.85
C LEU A 17 -40.95 -6.86 -2.45
N LYS A 18 -42.10 -6.28 -2.08
CA LYS A 18 -42.39 -5.29 -1.02
C LYS A 18 -42.19 -5.75 0.44
N PRO A 19 -42.15 -4.81 1.42
CA PRO A 19 -41.96 -5.12 2.85
C PRO A 19 -43.28 -5.43 3.57
N SER A 20 -43.24 -6.33 4.56
CA SER A 20 -44.34 -6.55 5.50
C SER A 20 -43.86 -6.56 6.95
N ARG A 21 -44.40 -5.60 7.72
CA ARG A 21 -44.41 -5.53 9.19
C ARG A 21 -45.01 -6.81 9.80
N VAL A 22 -44.34 -7.39 10.80
CA VAL A 22 -45.00 -8.04 11.95
C VAL A 22 -44.18 -7.77 13.22
N VAL A 23 -44.92 -7.49 14.29
CA VAL A 23 -44.56 -7.13 15.67
C VAL A 23 -44.34 -8.39 16.51
N GLY A 24 -43.43 -8.37 17.51
CA GLY A 24 -43.59 -9.23 18.70
C GLY A 24 -42.35 -9.81 19.39
N LYS A 25 -41.88 -9.10 20.43
CA LYS A 25 -41.45 -9.53 21.79
C LYS A 25 -40.86 -10.95 22.06
N SER A 26 -39.64 -10.92 22.62
CA SER A 26 -39.12 -11.52 23.88
C SER A 26 -39.16 -13.02 24.20
N MET A 27 -38.04 -13.44 24.85
CA MET A 27 -37.82 -14.49 25.87
C MET A 27 -37.27 -15.88 25.46
N GLN A 28 -36.02 -16.11 25.92
CA GLN A 28 -35.54 -17.23 26.75
C GLN A 28 -36.16 -18.63 26.55
N ASN A 29 -35.37 -19.60 26.07
CA ASN A 29 -34.76 -20.66 26.91
C ASN A 29 -34.11 -21.80 26.09
N VAL A 30 -32.85 -22.09 26.43
CA VAL A 30 -32.26 -23.40 26.80
C VAL A 30 -32.71 -24.67 26.05
N VAL A 31 -31.76 -25.42 25.46
CA VAL A 31 -31.27 -26.78 25.85
C VAL A 31 -30.37 -27.30 24.71
N GLY A 32 -29.16 -27.80 25.04
CA GLY A 32 -28.46 -28.77 24.18
C GLY A 32 -26.92 -28.71 24.08
N LEU A 33 -26.19 -28.76 25.20
CA LEU A 33 -24.79 -29.26 25.30
C LEU A 33 -24.85 -30.70 25.90
N PRO A 34 -23.76 -31.47 26.15
CA PRO A 34 -22.32 -31.30 25.82
C PRO A 34 -21.60 -32.61 25.37
N TYR A 35 -20.32 -32.52 25.00
CA TYR A 35 -19.31 -33.50 25.44
C TYR A 35 -18.01 -32.76 25.82
N GLY A 36 -17.69 -32.79 27.10
CA GLY A 36 -16.38 -32.50 27.65
C GLY A 36 -16.09 -33.55 28.71
N TRP A 37 -14.90 -34.15 28.68
CA TRP A 37 -14.38 -34.96 29.76
C TRP A 37 -13.10 -34.28 30.27
N SER A 38 -13.23 -33.62 31.42
CA SER A 38 -12.16 -33.46 32.40
C SER A 38 -12.78 -33.72 33.76
N GLU A 39 -12.34 -34.76 34.47
CA GLU A 39 -12.58 -34.87 35.90
C GLU A 39 -11.35 -34.38 36.66
N LYS A 40 -11.58 -33.30 37.40
CA LYS A 40 -10.90 -32.97 38.65
C LYS A 40 -11.53 -33.81 39.76
N SER A 41 -10.78 -34.08 40.81
CA SER A 41 -11.26 -33.81 42.18
C SER A 41 -10.06 -33.73 43.13
N THR A 42 -9.65 -32.53 43.58
CA THR A 42 -10.14 -31.81 44.79
C THR A 42 -9.50 -32.35 46.09
N ILE A 43 -9.12 -31.57 47.12
CA ILE A 43 -9.57 -30.24 47.56
C ILE A 43 -8.60 -29.73 48.66
N SER A 44 -8.24 -28.45 48.61
CA SER A 44 -8.41 -27.44 49.69
C SER A 44 -7.21 -27.21 50.63
N ILE A 45 -6.95 -26.02 51.17
CA ILE A 45 -7.54 -24.68 51.04
C ILE A 45 -6.47 -23.66 51.51
N LYS A 46 -6.42 -22.53 50.80
CA LYS A 46 -6.11 -21.14 51.21
C LYS A 46 -5.98 -20.89 52.74
N GLN A 47 -5.15 -19.98 53.27
CA GLN A 47 -5.01 -18.56 52.93
C GLN A 47 -3.91 -17.92 53.83
N SER A 48 -3.13 -16.98 53.27
CA SER A 48 -2.69 -15.65 53.80
C SER A 48 -2.65 -15.40 55.33
N GLN A 49 -1.73 -14.64 55.94
CA GLN A 49 -1.08 -13.39 55.54
C GLN A 49 -0.08 -12.98 56.66
N VAL A 50 1.05 -12.38 56.28
CA VAL A 50 1.77 -11.22 56.89
C VAL A 50 1.85 -11.09 58.43
N PHE A 51 3.08 -11.00 58.98
CA PHE A 51 3.47 -9.90 59.90
C PHE A 51 5.00 -9.72 59.95
N LYS A 52 5.46 -8.48 59.75
CA LYS A 52 6.80 -8.00 60.07
C LYS A 52 6.85 -7.58 61.55
N SER A 53 8.00 -7.76 62.19
CA SER A 53 8.78 -6.75 62.93
C SER A 53 9.42 -7.24 64.25
N ASN A 54 10.74 -7.01 64.32
CA ASN A 54 11.54 -6.49 65.43
C ASN A 54 11.25 -6.96 66.86
N THR A 55 12.27 -7.53 67.53
CA THR A 55 13.25 -6.75 68.34
C THR A 55 14.22 -7.67 69.10
N SER A 56 15.41 -7.13 69.30
CA SER A 56 16.59 -7.62 70.01
C SER A 56 16.38 -8.01 71.48
N THR A 57 17.24 -8.89 72.02
CA THR A 57 18.36 -8.49 72.90
C THR A 57 19.22 -9.67 73.40
N LYS A 58 20.55 -9.52 73.20
CA LYS A 58 21.70 -9.72 74.14
C LYS A 58 21.90 -11.08 74.85
N ALA A 59 23.12 -11.59 75.07
CA ALA A 59 24.47 -11.09 74.81
C ALA A 59 25.54 -12.19 75.01
N SER A 60 26.67 -11.99 74.30
CA SER A 60 28.08 -12.12 74.74
C SER A 60 28.61 -13.46 75.31
N LEU A 61 29.65 -14.01 74.66
CA LEU A 61 31.04 -13.76 75.06
C LEU A 61 32.04 -14.43 74.08
N THR A 62 33.14 -13.71 73.91
CA THR A 62 34.32 -13.93 73.08
C THR A 62 35.25 -15.02 73.62
N ALA A 63 35.91 -15.79 72.74
CA ALA A 63 37.29 -16.23 72.96
C ALA A 63 37.97 -16.68 71.65
N LYS A 64 39.12 -16.06 71.37
CA LYS A 64 40.09 -16.44 70.33
C LYS A 64 41.09 -17.48 70.89
N SER A 65 41.71 -18.17 69.95
CA SER A 65 43.10 -18.70 69.95
C SER A 65 43.39 -20.12 70.46
N SER A 66 43.87 -20.92 69.49
CA SER A 66 45.05 -21.79 69.52
C SER A 66 45.22 -22.81 70.65
N THR A 67 45.24 -24.10 70.33
CA THR A 67 46.45 -24.92 70.10
C THR A 67 46.10 -26.42 70.01
N LYS A 68 47.10 -27.19 69.57
CA LYS A 68 47.12 -28.54 69.03
C LYS A 68 46.58 -29.69 69.91
N THR A 69 46.15 -30.72 69.14
CA THR A 69 46.42 -32.17 69.27
C THR A 69 45.50 -33.12 70.06
N THR A 70 45.21 -34.22 69.35
CA THR A 70 44.82 -35.59 69.76
C THR A 70 43.35 -35.91 70.06
N GLY A 71 42.77 -36.72 69.18
CA GLY A 71 42.34 -38.07 69.54
C GLY A 71 40.96 -38.28 70.18
N ARG A 72 40.06 -38.86 69.37
CA ARG A 72 39.13 -39.96 69.70
C ARG A 72 37.75 -39.61 70.29
N ALA A 73 36.74 -40.28 69.71
CA ALA A 73 35.33 -40.44 70.12
C ALA A 73 34.52 -39.13 70.13
N GLY A 74 33.26 -39.08 69.69
CA GLY A 74 32.25 -40.06 69.36
C GLY A 74 30.89 -39.35 69.53
N GLU A 75 29.87 -39.83 68.83
CA GLU A 75 28.43 -39.52 69.04
C GLU A 75 27.93 -38.15 68.55
N LYS A 76 26.75 -37.98 67.93
CA LYS A 76 25.62 -38.87 67.61
C LYS A 76 24.75 -38.12 66.58
N PHE A 77 24.56 -38.65 65.37
CA PHE A 77 23.32 -38.42 64.63
C PHE A 77 22.36 -39.56 64.99
N LYS A 78 21.26 -39.23 65.66
CA LYS A 78 20.21 -40.20 65.99
C LYS A 78 19.46 -40.57 64.71
N LYS A 79 19.49 -41.88 64.49
CA LYS A 79 18.73 -42.73 63.56
C LYS A 79 17.24 -42.36 63.50
N HIS A 80 16.65 -42.49 62.31
CA HIS A 80 15.37 -43.18 62.15
C HIS A 80 15.61 -44.54 61.49
N PRO A 81 15.08 -45.65 62.05
CA PRO A 81 15.33 -47.03 61.65
C PRO A 81 14.28 -47.53 60.63
N GLY A 82 14.59 -48.55 59.83
CA GLY A 82 13.52 -49.38 59.25
C GLY A 82 13.78 -50.08 57.92
N ALA A 83 14.57 -49.51 57.00
CA ALA A 83 14.68 -50.08 55.64
C ALA A 83 16.02 -50.78 55.34
N GLY A 84 17.12 -50.33 55.93
CA GLY A 84 18.46 -50.90 55.68
C GLY A 84 18.71 -52.24 56.38
N ASP A 85 18.21 -52.42 57.60
CA ASP A 85 18.48 -53.62 58.41
C ASP A 85 17.76 -54.86 57.87
N LEU A 86 16.55 -54.70 57.31
CA LEU A 86 15.81 -55.81 56.70
C LEU A 86 16.48 -56.29 55.40
N PHE A 87 17.01 -55.35 54.60
CA PHE A 87 17.73 -55.65 53.36
C PHE A 87 19.07 -56.33 53.63
N LEU A 88 19.79 -55.88 54.67
CA LEU A 88 21.05 -56.49 55.10
C LEU A 88 20.83 -57.87 55.74
N GLN A 89 19.73 -58.09 56.48
CA GLN A 89 19.36 -59.44 56.96
C GLN A 89 19.01 -60.38 55.81
N GLN A 90 18.23 -59.92 54.81
CA GLN A 90 17.90 -60.73 53.64
C GLN A 90 19.13 -61.07 52.79
N LEU A 91 20.07 -60.13 52.65
CA LEU A 91 21.36 -60.38 52.00
C LEU A 91 22.22 -61.35 52.81
N SER A 92 22.32 -61.17 54.13
CA SER A 92 23.07 -62.09 54.99
C SER A 92 22.49 -63.50 54.97
N GLN A 93 21.16 -63.64 54.93
CA GLN A 93 20.51 -64.94 54.84
C GLN A 93 20.75 -65.59 53.47
N LYS A 94 20.62 -64.83 52.37
CA LYS A 94 20.92 -65.34 51.02
C LYS A 94 22.38 -65.73 50.85
N VAL A 95 23.31 -64.96 51.44
CA VAL A 95 24.74 -65.29 51.43
C VAL A 95 25.00 -66.54 52.27
N SER A 96 24.37 -66.68 53.44
CA SER A 96 24.51 -67.87 54.28
C SER A 96 23.91 -69.12 53.63
N ASP A 97 22.78 -69.00 52.93
CA ASP A 97 22.15 -70.08 52.19
C ASP A 97 22.98 -70.49 50.95
N GLN A 98 23.61 -69.52 50.27
CA GLN A 98 24.55 -69.81 49.19
C GLN A 98 25.84 -70.45 49.70
N VAL A 99 26.38 -70.01 50.84
CA VAL A 99 27.55 -70.64 51.47
C VAL A 99 27.23 -72.06 51.91
N ALA A 100 26.05 -72.31 52.48
CA ALA A 100 25.60 -73.66 52.83
C ALA A 100 25.38 -74.56 51.61
N ALA A 101 24.86 -74.01 50.50
CA ALA A 101 24.73 -74.73 49.24
C ALA A 101 26.09 -75.07 48.62
N VAL A 102 27.07 -74.17 48.72
CA VAL A 102 28.45 -74.39 48.26
C VAL A 102 29.17 -75.41 49.14
N GLN A 103 28.97 -75.38 50.46
CA GLN A 103 29.55 -76.37 51.39
C GLN A 103 29.00 -77.78 51.10
N ASN A 104 27.68 -77.92 50.92
CA ASN A 104 27.03 -79.18 50.54
C ASN A 104 27.41 -79.68 49.14
N PHE A 105 27.74 -78.77 48.21
CA PHE A 105 28.25 -79.14 46.88
C PHE A 105 29.69 -79.69 46.95
N CYS A 106 30.53 -79.14 47.82
CA CYS A 106 31.93 -79.54 48.01
C CYS A 106 32.09 -80.89 48.75
N ASP A 107 31.14 -81.27 49.60
CA ASP A 107 31.20 -82.53 50.37
C ASP A 107 30.74 -83.77 49.57
N SER A 108 30.27 -83.59 48.34
CA SER A 108 29.86 -84.71 47.49
C SER A 108 31.07 -85.42 46.87
N LYS A 109 31.30 -86.70 47.25
CA LYS A 109 32.30 -87.61 46.65
C LYS A 109 32.10 -87.86 45.13
N HIS A 110 31.21 -87.12 44.46
CA HIS A 110 30.92 -87.18 43.03
C HIS A 110 31.82 -86.28 42.16
N LEU A 111 32.57 -85.34 42.75
CA LEU A 111 33.43 -84.39 42.00
C LEU A 111 34.66 -85.02 41.32
N LEU A 112 35.00 -86.27 41.62
CA LEU A 112 36.20 -86.96 41.12
C LEU A 112 35.91 -88.13 40.15
N GLN A 113 34.65 -88.29 39.70
CA GLN A 113 34.33 -89.29 38.68
C GLN A 113 34.68 -88.74 37.28
N ARG A 114 35.56 -89.46 36.56
CA ARG A 114 36.14 -89.04 35.26
C ARG A 114 35.16 -88.71 34.12
N ASN A 115 33.87 -88.97 34.27
CA ASN A 115 32.87 -88.87 33.20
C ASN A 115 31.74 -87.85 33.45
N THR A 116 31.88 -86.92 34.41
CA THR A 116 30.91 -85.82 34.62
C THR A 116 31.31 -84.52 33.89
N GLU A 117 30.33 -83.71 33.47
CA GLU A 117 30.56 -82.38 32.87
C GLU A 117 31.39 -81.46 33.77
N SER A 118 31.24 -81.59 35.10
CA SER A 118 32.03 -80.87 36.10
C SER A 118 33.52 -81.26 36.08
N PHE A 119 33.87 -82.49 35.73
CA PHE A 119 35.27 -82.90 35.55
C PHE A 119 35.90 -82.31 34.28
N LYS A 120 35.11 -82.05 33.22
CA LYS A 120 35.58 -81.34 32.01
C LYS A 120 35.92 -79.88 32.32
N CYS A 121 35.15 -79.22 33.18
CA CYS A 121 35.48 -77.87 33.68
C CYS A 121 36.75 -77.87 34.55
N LEU A 122 36.94 -78.91 35.37
CA LEU A 122 38.14 -79.05 36.21
C LEU A 122 39.41 -79.38 35.40
N ALA A 123 39.27 -80.13 34.31
CA ALA A 123 40.37 -80.35 33.35
C ALA A 123 40.84 -79.05 32.69
N GLN A 124 39.97 -78.03 32.57
CA GLN A 124 40.34 -76.71 32.06
C GLN A 124 41.11 -75.86 33.09
N VAL A 125 40.98 -76.14 34.40
CA VAL A 125 41.76 -75.48 35.47
C VAL A 125 43.23 -75.94 35.45
N LEU A 126 43.51 -77.13 34.90
CA LEU A 126 44.87 -77.65 34.72
C LEU A 126 45.56 -77.14 33.44
N LEU A 127 44.89 -76.32 32.63
CA LEU A 127 45.52 -75.69 31.47
C LEU A 127 46.43 -74.55 31.94
N SER A 128 47.63 -74.46 31.36
CA SER A 128 48.49 -73.30 31.57
C SER A 128 47.80 -72.02 31.10
N SER A 129 48.14 -70.89 31.71
CA SER A 129 47.64 -69.55 31.31
C SER A 129 47.81 -69.26 29.81
N SER A 130 48.89 -69.76 29.20
CA SER A 130 49.17 -69.68 27.76
C SER A 130 48.24 -70.51 26.87
N SER A 131 47.67 -71.59 27.40
CA SER A 131 46.71 -72.45 26.69
C SER A 131 45.28 -71.91 26.79
N LEU A 132 44.95 -71.24 27.88
CA LEU A 132 43.65 -70.57 28.08
C LEU A 132 43.44 -69.42 27.09
N ALA A 133 44.49 -68.62 26.83
CA ALA A 133 44.45 -67.48 25.90
C ALA A 133 44.24 -67.88 24.42
N LYS A 134 44.54 -69.14 24.05
CA LYS A 134 44.31 -69.67 22.69
C LYS A 134 42.92 -70.26 22.52
N ASN A 135 42.14 -70.35 23.59
CA ASN A 135 40.83 -70.97 23.56
C ASN A 135 39.80 -69.99 22.97
N ARG A 136 39.19 -70.36 21.84
CA ARG A 136 38.25 -69.50 21.08
C ARG A 136 37.07 -69.00 21.90
N LEU A 137 36.72 -69.69 23.00
CA LEU A 137 35.61 -69.33 23.89
C LEU A 137 35.92 -68.14 24.82
N PHE A 138 37.18 -67.73 24.97
CA PHE A 138 37.60 -66.60 25.82
C PHE A 138 38.06 -65.37 25.03
N LEU A 139 37.91 -65.38 23.71
CA LEU A 139 38.05 -64.19 22.87
C LEU A 139 36.76 -63.38 22.97
N PHE A 140 36.68 -62.48 23.96
CA PHE A 140 35.66 -61.44 23.94
C PHE A 140 35.97 -60.49 22.78
N PRO A 141 35.03 -60.26 21.84
CA PRO A 141 35.21 -59.20 20.86
C PRO A 141 35.36 -57.87 21.62
N PRO A 142 36.26 -56.98 21.17
CA PRO A 142 36.41 -55.68 21.80
C PRO A 142 35.05 -54.98 21.80
N LEU A 143 34.61 -54.49 22.96
CA LEU A 143 33.43 -53.63 23.07
C LEU A 143 33.67 -52.40 22.20
N GLU A 144 32.87 -52.25 21.14
CA GLU A 144 32.88 -51.03 20.35
C GLU A 144 32.48 -49.86 21.25
N ASP A 145 33.30 -48.82 21.24
CA ASP A 145 33.10 -47.64 22.07
C ASP A 145 31.77 -46.95 21.69
N PRO A 146 30.81 -46.80 22.62
CA PRO A 146 29.54 -46.13 22.35
C PRO A 146 29.67 -44.60 22.13
N GLY A 147 30.88 -44.09 21.92
CA GLY A 147 31.19 -42.67 21.69
C GLY A 147 31.77 -41.95 22.91
N ILE A 148 32.21 -42.69 23.93
CA ILE A 148 32.79 -42.14 25.17
C ILE A 148 34.12 -41.44 24.86
N SER A 149 34.97 -42.03 24.01
CA SER A 149 36.24 -41.38 23.63
C SER A 149 36.03 -40.11 22.82
N LEU A 150 34.96 -40.02 22.02
CA LEU A 150 34.58 -38.79 21.31
C LEU A 150 34.10 -37.72 22.29
N ALA A 151 33.33 -38.09 23.31
CA ALA A 151 32.86 -37.16 24.34
C ALA A 151 34.00 -36.61 25.22
N PHE A 152 34.94 -37.46 25.65
CA PHE A 152 36.08 -37.02 26.46
C PHE A 152 37.11 -36.19 25.69
N ASN A 153 37.21 -36.38 24.38
CA ASN A 153 38.11 -35.62 23.51
C ASN A 153 37.40 -34.50 22.74
N PHE A 154 36.13 -34.22 23.05
CA PHE A 154 35.42 -33.10 22.46
C PHE A 154 36.01 -31.79 22.98
N GLN A 155 36.81 -31.14 22.14
CA GLN A 155 37.20 -29.76 22.35
C GLN A 155 36.12 -28.88 21.75
N GLU A 156 35.50 -28.03 22.57
CA GLU A 156 34.66 -26.96 22.05
C GLU A 156 35.49 -26.11 21.07
N PRO A 157 35.00 -25.89 19.84
CA PRO A 157 35.71 -25.05 18.89
C PRO A 157 35.90 -23.65 19.51
N PRO A 158 37.04 -22.99 19.27
CA PRO A 158 37.29 -21.66 19.81
C PRO A 158 36.16 -20.69 19.40
N PRO A 159 35.77 -19.74 20.28
CA PRO A 159 34.75 -18.77 19.93
C PRO A 159 35.20 -17.99 18.69
N ILE A 160 34.42 -18.07 17.62
CA ILE A 160 34.65 -17.33 16.39
C ILE A 160 34.40 -15.85 16.72
N ASN A 161 35.45 -15.03 16.75
CA ASN A 161 35.30 -13.58 16.92
C ASN A 161 34.88 -12.99 15.58
N ASP A 162 33.57 -13.00 15.33
CA ASP A 162 32.96 -12.50 14.12
C ASP A 162 32.42 -11.10 14.36
N ASP A 163 33.29 -10.10 14.21
CA ASP A 163 32.95 -8.66 14.37
C ASP A 163 31.89 -8.18 13.34
N ILE A 164 31.58 -9.02 12.33
CA ILE A 164 30.67 -8.72 11.22
C ILE A 164 29.33 -9.46 11.40
N GLY A 165 29.29 -10.58 12.13
CA GLY A 165 28.10 -11.40 12.35
C GLY A 165 27.74 -12.34 11.20
N ALA A 166 28.52 -12.41 10.12
CA ALA A 166 28.24 -13.26 8.96
C ALA A 166 28.44 -14.78 9.25
N GLU A 167 29.46 -15.15 10.01
CA GLU A 167 29.67 -16.52 10.49
C GLU A 167 28.63 -16.88 11.57
N LYS A 168 28.27 -15.94 12.45
CA LYS A 168 27.15 -16.14 13.40
C LYS A 168 25.85 -16.42 12.66
N TYR A 169 25.55 -15.67 11.60
CA TYR A 169 24.39 -15.90 10.74
C TYR A 169 24.42 -17.30 10.09
N LYS A 170 25.55 -17.70 9.47
CA LYS A 170 25.69 -19.03 8.86
C LYS A 170 25.52 -20.15 9.87
N LYS A 171 26.06 -20.00 11.09
CA LYS A 171 25.92 -20.96 12.18
C LYS A 171 24.45 -21.10 12.59
N LEU A 172 23.76 -19.99 12.84
CA LEU A 172 22.34 -19.99 13.18
C LEU A 172 21.48 -20.57 12.05
N CYS A 173 21.84 -20.33 10.80
CA CYS A 173 21.14 -20.95 9.67
C CYS A 173 21.25 -22.48 9.69
N ARG A 174 22.43 -23.02 10.00
CA ARG A 174 22.62 -24.48 10.15
C ARG A 174 21.84 -25.04 11.34
N GLU A 175 21.84 -24.33 12.47
CA GLU A 175 21.11 -24.75 13.69
C GLU A 175 19.58 -24.73 13.49
N LEU A 176 19.07 -23.77 12.72
CA LEU A 176 17.65 -23.63 12.42
C LEU A 176 17.22 -24.42 11.17
N GLU A 177 18.12 -25.18 10.55
CA GLU A 177 17.88 -25.95 9.32
C GLU A 177 17.37 -25.09 8.13
N ILE A 178 17.77 -23.81 8.09
CA ILE A 178 17.42 -22.88 7.02
C ILE A 178 18.58 -22.67 6.04
N VAL A 179 18.26 -22.49 4.76
CA VAL A 179 19.25 -22.15 3.74
C VAL A 179 19.71 -20.70 3.94
N PRO A 180 21.01 -20.43 4.14
CA PRO A 180 21.50 -19.07 4.33
C PRO A 180 21.33 -18.26 3.04
N ILE A 181 20.79 -17.06 3.17
CA ILE A 181 20.60 -16.16 2.03
C ILE A 181 21.94 -15.50 1.73
N SER A 182 22.49 -15.75 0.54
CA SER A 182 23.80 -15.20 0.12
C SER A 182 23.86 -13.67 0.14
N ARG A 183 22.71 -13.02 -0.11
CA ARG A 183 22.59 -11.56 -0.01
C ARG A 183 22.91 -11.08 1.41
N ILE A 184 22.39 -11.76 2.44
CA ILE A 184 22.65 -11.39 3.84
C ILE A 184 24.12 -11.55 4.18
N THR A 185 24.73 -12.69 3.85
CA THR A 185 26.16 -12.91 4.15
C THR A 185 27.07 -11.89 3.49
N ASN A 186 26.78 -11.52 2.24
CA ASN A 186 27.61 -10.56 1.50
C ASN A 186 27.37 -9.12 1.98
N SER A 187 26.12 -8.77 2.29
CA SER A 187 25.75 -7.41 2.68
C SER A 187 26.07 -7.09 4.15
N LEU A 188 26.21 -8.10 5.03
CA LEU A 188 26.69 -7.87 6.41
C LEU A 188 28.11 -7.28 6.44
N GLU A 189 28.92 -7.50 5.41
CA GLU A 189 30.25 -6.90 5.25
C GLU A 189 30.22 -5.45 4.76
N THR A 190 29.06 -4.99 4.26
CA THR A 190 28.85 -3.67 3.63
C THR A 190 28.02 -2.74 4.52
N ASP A 191 27.94 -1.47 4.15
CA ASP A 191 27.15 -0.47 4.90
C ASP A 191 25.63 -0.62 4.72
N THR A 192 25.18 -1.33 3.68
CA THR A 192 23.77 -1.43 3.31
C THR A 192 23.32 -2.88 3.17
N LEU A 193 22.34 -3.28 3.98
CA LEU A 193 21.66 -4.56 3.85
C LEU A 193 20.27 -4.34 3.26
N ASP A 194 20.14 -4.64 1.97
CA ASP A 194 18.89 -4.52 1.22
C ASP A 194 18.25 -5.89 0.98
N LEU A 195 17.08 -6.09 1.59
CA LEU A 195 16.26 -7.29 1.52
C LEU A 195 14.81 -6.99 1.09
N LYS A 196 14.60 -6.07 0.16
CA LYS A 196 13.25 -5.79 -0.42
C LYS A 196 12.59 -7.04 -1.03
N TYR A 197 11.32 -7.29 -0.69
CA TYR A 197 10.46 -8.31 -1.32
C TYR A 197 10.94 -9.76 -1.16
N TYR A 198 11.71 -10.07 -0.09
CA TYR A 198 12.24 -11.43 0.12
C TYR A 198 11.24 -12.39 0.79
N GLY A 199 10.19 -11.88 1.42
CA GLY A 199 9.23 -12.70 2.17
C GLY A 199 9.89 -13.48 3.30
N LEU A 200 10.71 -12.80 4.12
CA LEU A 200 11.51 -13.44 5.16
C LEU A 200 10.64 -14.16 6.20
N SER A 201 11.01 -15.41 6.50
CA SER A 201 10.38 -16.20 7.56
C SER A 201 10.85 -15.76 8.95
N LEU A 202 10.09 -16.14 9.99
CA LEU A 202 10.42 -15.86 11.40
C LEU A 202 11.84 -16.33 11.76
N GLN A 203 12.23 -17.52 11.31
CA GLN A 203 13.55 -18.10 11.58
C GLN A 203 14.67 -17.33 10.86
N GLN A 204 14.42 -16.86 9.63
CA GLN A 204 15.38 -16.04 8.89
C GLN A 204 15.57 -14.67 9.53
N ILE A 205 14.49 -14.01 9.96
CA ILE A 205 14.58 -12.75 10.72
C ILE A 205 15.33 -12.98 12.03
N ARG A 206 15.04 -14.05 12.76
CA ARG A 206 15.76 -14.38 14.01
C ARG A 206 17.26 -14.54 13.79
N ALA A 207 17.66 -15.28 12.77
CA ALA A 207 19.08 -15.46 12.44
C ALA A 207 19.73 -14.12 12.05
N LEU A 208 19.00 -13.29 11.29
CA LEU A 208 19.44 -11.97 10.86
C LEU A 208 19.62 -11.01 12.05
N THR A 209 18.61 -10.86 12.90
CA THR A 209 18.65 -9.92 14.03
C THR A 209 19.75 -10.28 15.01
N GLU A 210 19.95 -11.57 15.29
CA GLU A 210 21.04 -12.04 16.14
C GLU A 210 22.43 -11.77 15.56
N ALA A 211 22.60 -11.84 14.24
CA ALA A 211 23.84 -11.45 13.57
C ALA A 211 24.04 -9.93 13.62
N MET A 212 22.96 -9.15 13.44
CA MET A 212 23.01 -7.70 13.40
C MET A 212 23.29 -7.04 14.76
N LYS A 213 22.93 -7.68 15.89
CA LYS A 213 23.23 -7.16 17.23
C LYS A 213 24.71 -6.82 17.42
N ALA A 214 25.61 -7.66 16.91
CA ALA A 214 27.06 -7.46 17.02
C ALA A 214 27.68 -6.73 15.82
N ASN A 215 26.91 -6.49 14.75
CA ASN A 215 27.44 -5.93 13.52
C ASN A 215 27.75 -4.42 13.68
N SER A 216 28.99 -4.05 13.36
CA SER A 216 29.48 -2.67 13.47
C SER A 216 29.50 -1.89 12.14
N ARG A 217 29.19 -2.54 11.01
CA ARG A 217 29.33 -2.01 9.65
C ARG A 217 28.02 -1.56 9.02
N VAL A 218 26.96 -2.35 9.15
CA VAL A 218 25.68 -2.08 8.49
C VAL A 218 25.05 -0.84 9.09
N GLN A 219 24.94 0.22 8.29
CA GLN A 219 24.32 1.48 8.67
C GLN A 219 22.89 1.60 8.16
N THR A 220 22.55 0.92 7.06
CA THR A 220 21.21 0.98 6.46
C THR A 220 20.63 -0.43 6.32
N LEU A 221 19.47 -0.64 6.94
CA LEU A 221 18.69 -1.88 6.83
C LEU A 221 17.37 -1.62 6.11
N ILE A 222 17.13 -2.33 5.01
CA ILE A 222 15.89 -2.23 4.24
C ILE A 222 15.18 -3.59 4.24
N LEU A 223 14.01 -3.62 4.87
CA LEU A 223 13.15 -4.81 4.98
C LEU A 223 11.81 -4.63 4.25
N GLN A 224 11.75 -3.72 3.28
CA GLN A 224 10.54 -3.41 2.52
C GLN A 224 9.77 -4.66 2.05
N ASP A 225 8.47 -4.68 2.34
CA ASP A 225 7.51 -5.75 1.98
C ASP A 225 7.96 -7.16 2.41
N ASN A 226 8.38 -7.31 3.67
CA ASN A 226 8.71 -8.61 4.28
C ASN A 226 7.70 -9.08 5.34
N TRP A 227 6.47 -8.53 5.35
CA TRP A 227 5.34 -8.91 6.22
C TRP A 227 5.77 -9.36 7.64
N LEU A 228 6.18 -8.39 8.44
CA LEU A 228 6.73 -8.63 9.77
C LEU A 228 5.60 -8.89 10.76
N SER A 229 5.55 -10.11 11.30
CA SER A 229 4.65 -10.43 12.41
C SER A 229 5.07 -9.69 13.68
N VAL A 230 4.19 -9.66 14.69
CA VAL A 230 4.48 -9.02 15.99
C VAL A 230 5.73 -9.60 16.66
N GLU A 231 5.97 -10.90 16.52
CA GLU A 231 7.18 -11.57 17.03
C GLU A 231 8.44 -11.11 16.28
N MET A 232 8.35 -10.94 14.95
CA MET A 232 9.46 -10.39 14.17
C MET A 232 9.75 -8.93 14.54
N ALA A 233 8.71 -8.13 14.78
CA ALA A 233 8.85 -6.75 15.23
C ALA A 233 9.55 -6.69 16.61
N GLN A 234 9.21 -7.58 17.55
CA GLN A 234 9.92 -7.68 18.83
C GLN A 234 11.40 -8.03 18.64
N MET A 235 11.72 -9.02 17.81
CA MET A 235 13.12 -9.38 17.54
C MET A 235 13.91 -8.25 16.89
N LEU A 236 13.27 -7.44 16.05
CA LEU A 236 13.86 -6.24 15.49
C LEU A 236 14.08 -5.18 16.56
N SER A 237 13.10 -4.92 17.42
CA SER A 237 13.25 -4.03 18.58
C SER A 237 14.44 -4.43 19.44
N ASP A 238 14.53 -5.69 19.86
CA ASP A 238 15.63 -6.20 20.69
C ASP A 238 17.00 -6.02 20.00
N MET A 239 17.05 -6.16 18.68
CA MET A 239 18.28 -5.91 17.92
C MET A 239 18.66 -4.43 17.89
N LEU A 240 17.67 -3.54 17.76
CA LEU A 240 17.90 -2.10 17.72
C LEU A 240 18.38 -1.54 19.07
N GLU A 241 17.97 -2.13 20.20
CA GLU A 241 18.43 -1.72 21.53
C GLU A 241 19.92 -2.02 21.74
N GLU A 242 20.41 -3.13 21.18
CA GLU A 242 21.81 -3.56 21.31
C GLU A 242 22.72 -3.00 20.21
N ASN A 243 22.18 -2.76 19.02
CA ASN A 243 22.95 -2.31 17.88
C ASN A 243 23.35 -0.83 17.99
N ILE A 244 24.63 -0.55 17.72
CA ILE A 244 25.23 0.79 17.83
C ILE A 244 25.67 1.37 16.48
N SER A 245 25.41 0.69 15.36
CA SER A 245 25.92 1.06 14.04
C SER A 245 24.82 1.54 13.10
N LEU A 246 23.58 1.11 13.31
CA LEU A 246 22.47 1.38 12.40
C LEU A 246 22.06 2.85 12.48
N LEU A 247 22.02 3.50 11.31
CA LEU A 247 21.65 4.90 11.11
C LEU A 247 20.31 5.04 10.38
N SER A 248 19.94 4.08 9.52
CA SER A 248 18.69 4.12 8.76
C SER A 248 18.01 2.75 8.75
N LEU A 249 16.71 2.75 9.06
CA LEU A 249 15.85 1.57 9.02
C LEU A 249 14.62 1.86 8.17
N SER A 250 14.41 1.05 7.12
CA SER A 250 13.19 1.08 6.31
C SER A 250 12.37 -0.19 6.50
N LEU A 251 11.17 -0.01 7.05
CA LEU A 251 10.14 -1.02 7.23
C LEU A 251 8.94 -0.73 6.32
N TYR A 252 9.17 -0.14 5.14
CA TYR A 252 8.12 0.16 4.17
C TYR A 252 7.24 -1.07 3.91
N GLU A 253 5.92 -0.91 3.99
CA GLU A 253 4.94 -1.96 3.66
C GLU A 253 5.19 -3.30 4.39
N CYS A 254 5.66 -3.25 5.63
CA CYS A 254 5.91 -4.46 6.43
C CYS A 254 4.69 -4.98 7.20
N ARG A 255 3.53 -4.32 7.10
CA ARG A 255 2.28 -4.70 7.78
C ARG A 255 2.42 -4.89 9.30
N LEU A 256 3.21 -4.03 9.94
CA LEU A 256 3.45 -4.11 11.39
C LEU A 256 2.15 -4.02 12.22
N GLY A 257 1.19 -3.22 11.77
CA GLY A 257 -0.03 -2.91 12.49
C GLY A 257 0.22 -2.25 13.85
N GLU A 258 -0.84 -2.14 14.65
CA GLU A 258 -0.80 -1.50 15.97
C GLU A 258 0.14 -2.21 16.96
N ALA A 259 0.11 -3.55 16.98
CA ALA A 259 0.89 -4.34 17.92
C ALA A 259 2.39 -4.33 17.60
N GLY A 260 2.77 -4.36 16.32
CA GLY A 260 4.17 -4.18 15.91
C GLY A 260 4.67 -2.76 16.22
N ALA A 261 3.82 -1.74 16.05
CA ALA A 261 4.13 -0.36 16.42
C ALA A 261 4.45 -0.22 17.91
N GLN A 262 3.68 -0.91 18.77
CA GLN A 262 3.94 -0.93 20.21
C GLN A 262 5.33 -1.46 20.53
N LYS A 263 5.74 -2.57 19.89
CA LYS A 263 7.05 -3.17 20.14
C LYS A 263 8.20 -2.28 19.68
N LEU A 264 8.04 -1.60 18.56
CA LEU A 264 9.02 -0.59 18.14
C LEU A 264 9.02 0.63 19.07
N GLY A 265 7.84 1.06 19.54
CA GLY A 265 7.69 2.16 20.48
C GLY A 265 8.42 1.96 21.81
N GLU A 266 8.41 0.73 22.32
CA GLU A 266 9.12 0.33 23.54
C GLU A 266 10.65 0.49 23.40
N ALA A 267 11.21 0.13 22.23
CA ALA A 267 12.65 0.23 21.98
C ALA A 267 13.11 1.64 21.56
N LEU A 268 12.25 2.45 20.93
CA LEU A 268 12.60 3.72 20.32
C LEU A 268 13.28 4.72 21.26
N SER A 269 12.92 4.74 22.55
CA SER A 269 13.52 5.64 23.55
C SER A 269 14.98 5.30 23.86
N SER A 270 15.36 4.02 23.70
CA SER A 270 16.73 3.56 23.95
C SER A 270 17.68 3.80 22.78
N LEU A 271 17.15 4.00 21.56
CA LEU A 271 17.96 4.10 20.35
C LEU A 271 18.84 5.35 20.34
N GLN A 272 20.15 5.15 20.28
CA GLN A 272 21.12 6.25 20.33
C GLN A 272 21.65 6.67 18.95
N THR A 273 21.62 5.79 17.96
CA THR A 273 22.30 6.01 16.67
C THR A 273 21.36 6.21 15.49
N LEU A 274 20.15 5.64 15.54
CA LEU A 274 19.20 5.66 14.44
C LEU A 274 18.80 7.11 14.10
N ARG A 275 19.08 7.54 12.86
CA ARG A 275 18.80 8.88 12.34
C ARG A 275 17.58 8.92 11.44
N SER A 276 17.29 7.84 10.73
CA SER A 276 16.19 7.76 9.78
C SER A 276 15.36 6.49 10.01
N LEU A 277 14.04 6.67 10.13
CA LEU A 277 13.09 5.58 10.32
C LEU A 277 11.91 5.75 9.36
N ASP A 278 11.71 4.75 8.52
CA ASP A 278 10.60 4.68 7.60
C ASP A 278 9.61 3.58 8.03
N LEU A 279 8.44 4.01 8.49
CA LEU A 279 7.31 3.17 8.89
C LEU A 279 6.12 3.34 7.93
N SER A 280 6.34 3.82 6.71
CA SER A 280 5.23 4.04 5.77
C SER A 280 4.54 2.73 5.34
N TYR A 281 3.24 2.82 5.02
CA TYR A 281 2.42 1.67 4.61
C TYR A 281 2.34 0.51 5.63
N ASN A 282 2.32 0.79 6.93
CA ASN A 282 2.29 -0.25 7.97
C ASN A 282 0.96 -0.41 8.69
N GLU A 283 -0.10 0.27 8.24
CA GLU A 283 -1.44 0.18 8.85
C GLU A 283 -1.44 0.46 10.36
N LEU A 284 -0.60 1.39 10.82
CA LEU A 284 -0.42 1.67 12.25
C LEU A 284 -1.70 2.21 12.90
N GLY A 285 -2.48 3.01 12.17
CA GLY A 285 -3.66 3.71 12.70
C GLY A 285 -3.33 4.66 13.84
N ASP A 286 -4.38 5.18 14.49
CA ASP A 286 -4.25 6.07 15.64
C ASP A 286 -3.67 5.38 16.88
N ALA A 287 -4.02 4.10 17.09
CA ALA A 287 -3.53 3.32 18.22
C ALA A 287 -2.03 3.00 18.08
N GLY A 288 -1.55 2.67 16.88
CA GLY A 288 -0.13 2.49 16.62
C GLY A 288 0.67 3.78 16.83
N LEU A 289 0.17 4.94 16.39
CA LEU A 289 0.83 6.22 16.68
C LEU A 289 0.88 6.52 18.19
N LEU A 290 -0.20 6.23 18.91
CA LEU A 290 -0.23 6.39 20.37
C LEU A 290 0.79 5.49 21.07
N ALA A 291 0.99 4.28 20.56
CA ALA A 291 1.99 3.34 21.09
C ALA A 291 3.43 3.81 20.80
N LEU A 292 3.68 4.45 19.67
CA LEU A 292 4.98 5.04 19.33
C LEU A 292 5.29 6.33 20.12
N ARG A 293 4.26 6.96 20.71
CA ARG A 293 4.36 8.30 21.32
C ARG A 293 5.50 8.42 22.33
N THR A 294 5.55 7.54 23.32
CA THR A 294 6.54 7.62 24.40
C THR A 294 7.96 7.46 23.86
N GLY A 295 8.18 6.47 23.00
CA GLY A 295 9.47 6.24 22.36
C GLY A 295 9.93 7.44 21.53
N LEU A 296 9.04 8.02 20.72
CA LEU A 296 9.36 9.19 19.89
C LEU A 296 9.59 10.47 20.71
N CYS A 297 8.86 10.68 21.81
CA CYS A 297 9.08 11.85 22.68
C CYS A 297 10.46 11.81 23.36
N GLU A 298 10.90 10.63 23.81
CA GLU A 298 12.16 10.46 24.54
C GLU A 298 13.37 10.26 23.63
N ASN A 299 13.15 9.86 22.37
CA ASN A 299 14.22 9.63 21.42
C ASN A 299 15.03 10.92 21.15
N ALA A 300 16.36 10.79 21.21
CA ALA A 300 17.31 11.90 21.04
C ALA A 300 18.24 11.72 19.82
N SER A 301 17.94 10.79 18.93
CA SER A 301 18.80 10.43 17.79
C SER A 301 18.13 10.61 16.44
N LEU A 302 16.81 10.43 16.35
CA LEU A 302 16.05 10.38 15.11
C LEU A 302 15.84 11.78 14.52
N ASN A 303 16.24 11.95 13.27
CA ASN A 303 16.15 13.19 12.50
C ASN A 303 15.05 13.12 11.42
N THR A 304 14.87 11.95 10.82
CA THR A 304 13.91 11.74 9.72
C THR A 304 12.92 10.64 10.11
N LEU A 305 11.63 10.96 10.06
CA LEU A 305 10.54 10.03 10.37
C LEU A 305 9.51 10.04 9.24
N ASN A 306 9.28 8.87 8.64
CA ASN A 306 8.21 8.69 7.66
C ASN A 306 7.07 7.85 8.25
N LEU A 307 5.91 8.50 8.40
CA LEU A 307 4.65 7.91 8.87
C LEU A 307 3.57 7.96 7.78
N SER A 308 3.94 8.11 6.51
CA SER A 308 2.98 8.18 5.42
C SER A 308 2.18 6.89 5.25
N HIS A 309 0.96 6.99 4.72
CA HIS A 309 0.10 5.83 4.43
C HIS A 309 -0.16 4.90 5.64
N ASN A 310 -0.36 5.48 6.82
CA ASN A 310 -0.62 4.70 8.04
C ASN A 310 -2.04 4.84 8.58
N ASN A 311 -2.93 5.50 7.83
CA ASN A 311 -4.32 5.74 8.23
C ASN A 311 -4.41 6.41 9.62
N ILE A 312 -3.44 7.27 9.94
CA ILE A 312 -3.44 8.10 11.14
C ILE A 312 -4.48 9.18 10.94
N THR A 313 -5.40 9.35 11.89
CA THR A 313 -6.47 10.33 11.78
C THR A 313 -6.27 11.47 12.79
N GLU A 314 -7.24 12.37 12.81
CA GLU A 314 -7.32 13.48 13.75
C GLU A 314 -7.49 13.08 15.21
N ASP A 315 -7.92 11.86 15.51
CA ASP A 315 -8.10 11.38 16.88
C ASP A 315 -6.76 11.30 17.62
N SER A 316 -5.67 11.00 16.91
CA SER A 316 -4.31 11.00 17.45
C SER A 316 -3.58 12.34 17.30
N ALA A 317 -4.23 13.40 16.81
CA ALA A 317 -3.59 14.71 16.59
C ALA A 317 -3.01 15.32 17.88
N GLU A 318 -3.54 14.97 19.05
CA GLU A 318 -3.00 15.37 20.35
C GLU A 318 -1.70 14.63 20.68
N ALA A 319 -1.64 13.33 20.40
CA ALA A 319 -0.41 12.55 20.56
C ALA A 319 0.68 13.06 19.61
N LEU A 320 0.34 13.32 18.34
CA LEU A 320 1.26 13.88 17.36
C LEU A 320 1.77 15.27 17.77
N ALA A 321 0.89 16.12 18.29
CA ALA A 321 1.28 17.43 18.81
C ALA A 321 2.24 17.31 20.01
N ALA A 322 2.00 16.36 20.92
CA ALA A 322 2.91 16.11 22.04
C ALA A 322 4.30 15.65 21.56
N ILE A 323 4.35 14.70 20.60
CA ILE A 323 5.60 14.24 19.99
C ILE A 323 6.39 15.42 19.41
N LEU A 324 5.73 16.29 18.65
CA LEU A 324 6.38 17.44 18.02
C LEU A 324 6.93 18.48 19.00
N VAL A 325 6.31 18.61 20.18
CA VAL A 325 6.71 19.57 21.21
C VAL A 325 7.82 19.01 22.10
N GLU A 326 7.74 17.73 22.44
CA GLU A 326 8.69 17.07 23.34
C GLU A 326 9.95 16.59 22.63
N ASN A 327 9.82 16.05 21.41
CA ASN A 327 10.95 15.62 20.60
C ASN A 327 11.72 16.84 20.07
N LYS A 328 13.06 16.81 20.21
CA LYS A 328 13.95 17.93 19.85
C LYS A 328 14.88 17.63 18.68
N THR A 329 14.68 16.50 18.00
CA THR A 329 15.65 15.98 17.01
C THR A 329 15.04 15.78 15.64
N ILE A 330 13.74 15.49 15.53
CA ILE A 330 13.07 15.30 14.24
C ILE A 330 13.06 16.63 13.48
N GLU A 331 13.64 16.60 12.29
CA GLU A 331 13.72 17.74 11.37
C GLU A 331 12.94 17.48 10.08
N ASP A 332 12.81 16.21 9.66
CA ASP A 332 12.08 15.79 8.47
C ASP A 332 10.96 14.82 8.85
N LEU A 333 9.73 15.23 8.56
CA LEU A 333 8.53 14.48 8.93
C LEU A 333 7.60 14.32 7.73
N ASP A 334 7.36 13.06 7.37
CA ASP A 334 6.37 12.71 6.36
C ASP A 334 5.09 12.16 7.00
N LEU A 335 3.99 12.89 6.79
CA LEU A 335 2.64 12.57 7.23
C LEU A 335 1.68 12.45 6.04
N SER A 336 2.20 12.26 4.83
CA SER A 336 1.36 12.15 3.64
C SER A 336 0.43 10.95 3.67
N TRP A 337 -0.70 11.04 2.95
CA TRP A 337 -1.68 9.96 2.87
C TRP A 337 -2.19 9.48 4.25
N ASN A 338 -2.58 10.44 5.08
CA ASN A 338 -3.23 10.21 6.35
C ASN A 338 -4.60 10.94 6.39
N GLY A 339 -5.31 10.80 7.50
CA GLY A 339 -6.68 11.26 7.70
C GLY A 339 -6.82 12.67 8.27
N PHE A 340 -5.96 13.64 7.89
CA PHE A 340 -5.98 15.00 8.48
C PHE A 340 -6.95 15.98 7.78
N PHE A 341 -8.25 15.63 7.70
CA PHE A 341 -9.23 16.42 6.93
C PHE A 341 -10.12 17.36 7.75
N THR A 342 -10.26 17.22 9.08
CA THR A 342 -11.07 18.18 9.87
C THR A 342 -10.27 19.32 10.47
N ALA A 343 -11.00 20.39 10.81
CA ALA A 343 -10.43 21.56 11.44
C ALA A 343 -10.00 21.36 12.90
N GLN A 344 -10.61 20.43 13.62
CA GLN A 344 -10.32 20.21 15.04
C GLN A 344 -8.98 19.51 15.21
N GLY A 345 -8.77 18.40 14.48
CA GLY A 345 -7.49 17.69 14.44
C GLY A 345 -6.36 18.61 13.99
N ASN A 346 -6.55 19.29 12.86
CA ASN A 346 -5.56 20.22 12.32
C ASN A 346 -5.23 21.35 13.29
N ARG A 347 -6.19 21.83 14.08
CA ARG A 347 -5.89 22.86 15.09
C ARG A 347 -4.89 22.37 16.13
N LYS A 348 -5.00 21.11 16.59
CA LYS A 348 -4.05 20.52 17.55
C LYS A 348 -2.70 20.27 16.89
N LEU A 349 -2.69 19.60 15.73
CA LEU A 349 -1.48 19.29 14.96
C LEU A 349 -0.66 20.57 14.67
N PHE A 350 -1.28 21.58 14.04
CA PHE A 350 -0.58 22.81 13.71
C PHE A 350 -0.24 23.67 14.93
N LYS A 351 -0.91 23.48 16.07
CA LYS A 351 -0.48 24.09 17.33
C LYS A 351 0.84 23.48 17.79
N GLY A 352 0.93 22.15 17.83
CA GLY A 352 2.18 21.44 18.13
C GLY A 352 3.31 21.79 17.17
N LEU A 353 3.04 21.81 15.86
CA LEU A 353 4.02 22.26 14.86
C LEU A 353 4.48 23.71 15.05
N THR A 354 3.61 24.60 15.55
CA THR A 354 4.00 26.00 15.82
C THR A 354 4.88 26.12 17.06
N GLU A 355 4.73 25.21 18.03
CA GLU A 355 5.52 25.15 19.25
C GLU A 355 6.86 24.43 19.02
N SER A 356 6.92 23.50 18.06
CA SER A 356 8.14 22.90 17.57
C SER A 356 8.97 23.89 16.74
N ASP A 357 10.26 24.00 17.03
CA ASP A 357 11.20 24.85 16.29
C ASP A 357 12.14 24.06 15.36
N ARG A 358 12.03 22.72 15.32
CA ARG A 358 13.02 21.85 14.62
C ARG A 358 12.64 21.41 13.23
N ILE A 359 11.35 21.33 12.92
CA ILE A 359 10.87 20.83 11.63
C ILE A 359 11.35 21.73 10.49
N LYS A 360 12.20 21.17 9.63
CA LYS A 360 12.74 21.80 8.41
C LYS A 360 12.01 21.30 7.18
N ALA A 361 11.61 20.03 7.13
CA ALA A 361 10.86 19.44 6.03
C ALA A 361 9.58 18.79 6.54
N LEU A 362 8.45 19.10 5.91
CA LEU A 362 7.14 18.60 6.28
C LEU A 362 6.35 18.19 5.04
N ASN A 363 6.08 16.90 4.91
CA ASN A 363 5.19 16.39 3.86
C ASN A 363 3.79 16.14 4.44
N LEU A 364 2.81 16.88 3.92
CA LEU A 364 1.40 16.76 4.26
C LEU A 364 0.56 16.47 3.01
N SER A 365 1.16 15.98 1.94
CA SER A 365 0.42 15.66 0.71
C SER A 365 -0.67 14.62 0.96
N TRP A 366 -1.73 14.62 0.16
CA TRP A 366 -2.81 13.63 0.24
C TRP A 366 -3.57 13.55 1.58
N ASN A 367 -3.73 14.68 2.29
CA ASN A 367 -4.47 14.74 3.56
C ASN A 367 -5.83 15.46 3.47
N GLY A 368 -6.20 16.00 2.31
CA GLY A 368 -7.46 16.71 2.12
C GLY A 368 -7.55 18.05 2.88
N LEU A 369 -6.42 18.71 3.15
CA LEU A 369 -6.33 19.93 3.97
C LEU A 369 -7.10 21.15 3.42
N GLY A 370 -7.47 21.15 2.14
CA GLY A 370 -8.08 22.27 1.44
C GLY A 370 -9.54 22.56 1.82
N LEU A 371 -10.21 21.66 2.54
CA LEU A 371 -11.56 21.89 3.04
C LEU A 371 -11.59 23.10 4.00
N THR A 372 -12.56 24.01 3.81
CA THR A 372 -12.44 25.43 4.22
C THR A 372 -12.37 25.74 5.74
N PRO A 373 -12.69 24.87 6.71
CA PRO A 373 -12.26 25.12 8.10
C PRO A 373 -10.87 24.51 8.41
N ALA A 374 -10.44 23.46 7.69
CA ALA A 374 -9.23 22.68 7.95
C ALA A 374 -7.92 23.38 7.51
N VAL A 375 -8.00 24.24 6.50
CA VAL A 375 -6.85 25.00 5.96
C VAL A 375 -6.40 26.15 6.87
N ARG A 376 -7.27 26.67 7.75
CA ARG A 376 -6.97 27.87 8.57
C ARG A 376 -5.83 27.66 9.58
N PRO A 377 -5.79 26.55 10.35
CA PRO A 377 -4.64 26.24 11.20
C PRO A 377 -3.32 26.17 10.43
N MET A 378 -3.31 25.48 9.28
CA MET A 378 -2.14 25.38 8.39
C MET A 378 -1.64 26.77 7.95
N VAL A 379 -2.55 27.64 7.50
CA VAL A 379 -2.23 29.02 7.08
C VAL A 379 -1.65 29.85 8.23
N ARG A 380 -2.09 29.62 9.47
CA ARG A 380 -1.52 30.31 10.64
C ARG A 380 -0.12 29.81 10.96
N TYR A 381 0.10 28.50 10.89
CA TYR A 381 1.42 27.90 11.06
C TYR A 381 2.40 28.41 10.01
N LEU A 382 2.03 28.34 8.72
CA LEU A 382 2.87 28.82 7.61
C LEU A 382 3.30 30.28 7.74
N LYS A 383 2.48 31.15 8.34
CA LYS A 383 2.84 32.56 8.58
C LYS A 383 3.85 32.75 9.72
N LYS A 384 3.90 31.81 10.66
CA LYS A 384 4.73 31.88 11.87
C LYS A 384 5.98 31.02 11.78
N ALA A 385 5.98 29.96 10.97
CA ALA A 385 7.09 29.05 10.83
C ALA A 385 8.34 29.81 10.36
N GLN A 386 9.44 29.67 11.11
CA GLN A 386 10.73 30.31 10.83
C GLN A 386 11.80 29.30 10.42
N THR A 387 11.63 28.03 10.78
CA THR A 387 12.62 26.97 10.55
C THR A 387 12.25 26.05 9.40
N LEU A 388 10.97 26.02 9.02
CA LEU A 388 10.47 25.23 7.90
C LEU A 388 11.04 25.72 6.56
N GLN A 389 11.74 24.83 5.87
CA GLN A 389 12.39 25.06 4.59
C GLN A 389 11.64 24.35 3.46
N GLU A 390 11.11 23.15 3.69
CA GLU A 390 10.36 22.39 2.71
C GLU A 390 8.96 22.08 3.20
N ILE A 391 7.97 22.32 2.33
CA ILE A 391 6.61 21.85 2.58
C ILE A 391 6.00 21.23 1.33
N ASP A 392 5.36 20.07 1.51
CA ASP A 392 4.54 19.44 0.48
C ASP A 392 3.05 19.47 0.87
N LEU A 393 2.27 20.18 0.05
CA LEU A 393 0.82 20.35 0.15
C LEU A 393 0.12 19.79 -1.10
N SER A 394 0.78 18.92 -1.87
CA SER A 394 0.22 18.34 -3.08
C SER A 394 -1.00 17.46 -2.77
N ASN A 395 -1.95 17.35 -3.70
CA ASN A 395 -3.14 16.50 -3.53
C ASN A 395 -3.96 16.77 -2.25
N ASN A 396 -4.08 18.03 -1.83
CA ASN A 396 -4.84 18.41 -0.64
C ASN A 396 -6.20 19.03 -0.94
N ARG A 397 -6.68 18.94 -2.19
CA ARG A 397 -7.95 19.55 -2.62
C ARG A 397 -8.02 21.06 -2.36
N LEU A 398 -6.88 21.75 -2.51
CA LEU A 398 -6.84 23.21 -2.43
C LEU A 398 -7.53 23.81 -3.67
N GLU A 399 -8.61 24.55 -3.44
CA GLU A 399 -9.42 25.21 -4.46
C GLU A 399 -9.79 26.65 -4.04
N GLY A 400 -9.94 27.56 -5.01
CA GLY A 400 -10.59 28.86 -4.80
C GLY A 400 -10.06 29.64 -3.60
N GLN A 401 -10.92 29.83 -2.59
CA GLN A 401 -10.60 30.59 -1.38
C GLN A 401 -9.47 29.96 -0.55
N SER A 402 -9.44 28.63 -0.44
CA SER A 402 -8.42 27.90 0.34
C SER A 402 -7.02 28.10 -0.24
N LEU A 403 -6.89 28.10 -1.57
CA LEU A 403 -5.63 28.41 -2.25
C LEU A 403 -5.26 29.89 -2.09
N ARG A 404 -6.22 30.81 -2.20
CA ARG A 404 -5.96 32.24 -2.03
C ARG A 404 -5.37 32.55 -0.66
N ILE A 405 -5.94 32.01 0.42
CA ILE A 405 -5.41 32.22 1.77
C ILE A 405 -4.06 31.52 1.96
N THR A 406 -3.86 30.33 1.38
CA THR A 406 -2.57 29.61 1.40
C THR A 406 -1.49 30.43 0.70
N ARG A 407 -1.77 30.95 -0.51
CA ARG A 407 -0.89 31.87 -1.23
C ARG A 407 -0.54 33.11 -0.40
N THR A 408 -1.49 33.69 0.34
CA THR A 408 -1.17 34.85 1.21
C THR A 408 -0.25 34.48 2.38
N ALA A 409 -0.33 33.24 2.89
CA ALA A 409 0.60 32.76 3.91
C ALA A 409 1.99 32.52 3.32
N LEU A 410 2.07 31.81 2.18
CA LEU A 410 3.32 31.61 1.44
C LEU A 410 3.98 32.94 1.06
N ASN A 411 3.19 33.97 0.73
CA ASN A 411 3.74 35.28 0.43
C ASN A 411 4.39 35.96 1.65
N LYS A 412 3.89 35.70 2.85
CA LYS A 412 4.43 36.26 4.11
C LYS A 412 5.54 35.41 4.74
N ASN A 413 5.68 34.16 4.33
CA ASN A 413 6.74 33.29 4.81
C ASN A 413 8.06 33.62 4.08
N HIS A 414 9.15 33.69 4.84
CA HIS A 414 10.50 33.97 4.36
C HIS A 414 11.52 32.89 4.76
N SER A 415 11.08 31.73 5.28
CA SER A 415 11.94 30.59 5.62
C SER A 415 11.93 29.49 4.55
N LEU A 416 10.82 29.35 3.82
CA LEU A 416 10.62 28.29 2.84
C LEU A 416 11.54 28.43 1.62
N ARG A 417 12.19 27.32 1.27
CA ARG A 417 13.00 27.10 0.07
C ARG A 417 12.26 26.30 -0.99
N THR A 418 11.49 25.30 -0.56
CA THR A 418 10.77 24.39 -1.43
C THR A 418 9.29 24.35 -1.05
N VAL A 419 8.41 24.61 -2.01
CA VAL A 419 6.97 24.46 -1.84
C VAL A 419 6.43 23.56 -2.94
N ARG A 420 5.83 22.43 -2.55
CA ARG A 420 5.10 21.57 -3.47
C ARG A 420 3.61 21.75 -3.25
N ILE A 421 2.87 22.08 -4.30
CA ILE A 421 1.43 22.35 -4.27
C ILE A 421 0.74 21.79 -5.52
N GLY A 422 1.35 20.78 -6.14
CA GLY A 422 0.85 20.13 -7.35
C GLY A 422 -0.41 19.30 -7.12
N SER A 423 -1.04 18.87 -8.20
CA SER A 423 -2.20 17.95 -8.19
C SER A 423 -3.32 18.36 -7.23
N ASN A 424 -3.57 19.66 -7.08
CA ASN A 424 -4.71 20.21 -6.36
C ASN A 424 -5.84 20.57 -7.34
N ILE A 425 -6.95 21.15 -6.86
CA ILE A 425 -8.16 21.37 -7.68
C ILE A 425 -8.27 22.85 -8.07
N TYR A 426 -7.15 23.48 -8.45
CA TYR A 426 -7.14 24.88 -8.83
C TYR A 426 -6.95 25.10 -10.33
N GLY A 427 -7.58 26.16 -10.83
CA GLY A 427 -7.60 26.49 -12.25
C GLY A 427 -6.29 27.11 -12.75
N PRO A 428 -6.14 27.25 -14.08
CA PRO A 428 -4.91 27.81 -14.66
C PRO A 428 -4.73 29.31 -14.40
N GLU A 429 -5.81 30.05 -14.10
CA GLU A 429 -5.74 31.43 -13.61
C GLU A 429 -5.16 31.50 -12.19
N GLU A 430 -5.50 30.54 -11.34
CA GLU A 430 -5.03 30.48 -9.97
C GLU A 430 -3.57 30.02 -9.89
N ALA A 431 -3.18 29.09 -10.77
CA ALA A 431 -1.79 28.71 -10.97
C ALA A 431 -0.94 29.90 -11.46
N HIS A 432 -1.48 30.72 -12.39
CA HIS A 432 -0.84 31.97 -12.81
C HIS A 432 -0.60 32.92 -11.62
N PHE A 433 -1.57 33.03 -10.72
CA PHE A 433 -1.43 33.85 -9.51
C PHE A 433 -0.38 33.35 -8.51
N LEU A 434 -0.10 32.05 -8.46
CA LEU A 434 1.02 31.48 -7.69
C LEU A 434 2.36 31.82 -8.33
N LEU A 435 2.46 31.74 -9.66
CA LEU A 435 3.65 32.14 -10.40
C LEU A 435 3.98 33.63 -10.20
N THR A 436 2.97 34.50 -10.26
CA THR A 436 3.15 35.94 -10.02
C THR A 436 3.68 36.21 -8.61
N MET A 437 3.25 35.43 -7.61
CA MET A 437 3.79 35.51 -6.25
C MET A 437 5.28 35.17 -6.23
N LEU A 438 5.69 34.07 -6.87
CA LEU A 438 7.10 33.67 -6.94
C LEU A 438 7.96 34.70 -7.71
N ALA A 439 7.43 35.24 -8.81
CA ALA A 439 8.11 36.25 -9.62
C ALA A 439 8.31 37.60 -8.90
N GLY A 440 7.47 37.90 -7.90
CA GLY A 440 7.62 39.08 -7.03
C GLY A 440 8.65 38.89 -5.92
N LYS A 441 9.02 37.65 -5.62
CA LYS A 441 9.87 37.25 -4.49
C LYS A 441 11.33 37.12 -4.88
N ALA A 442 11.92 38.08 -5.59
CA ALA A 442 13.29 37.92 -6.12
C ALA A 442 14.38 37.71 -5.04
N LYS A 443 14.24 38.33 -3.86
CA LYS A 443 15.21 38.25 -2.76
C LYS A 443 14.88 37.19 -1.70
N ASP A 444 13.72 36.55 -1.79
CA ASP A 444 13.31 35.53 -0.81
C ASP A 444 13.99 34.18 -1.09
N PRO A 445 14.22 33.35 -0.05
CA PRO A 445 14.91 32.07 -0.17
C PRO A 445 14.09 30.98 -0.90
N LEU A 446 12.85 31.27 -1.29
CA LEU A 446 12.01 30.32 -2.03
C LEU A 446 12.60 30.05 -3.43
N GLU A 447 13.24 28.91 -3.59
CA GLU A 447 13.98 28.50 -4.79
C GLU A 447 13.13 27.63 -5.72
N TYR A 448 12.32 26.74 -5.16
CA TYR A 448 11.57 25.73 -5.92
C TYR A 448 10.08 25.76 -5.62
N LEU A 449 9.27 25.89 -6.68
CA LEU A 449 7.82 25.75 -6.63
C LEU A 449 7.39 24.59 -7.53
N ASP A 450 6.86 23.54 -6.92
CA ASP A 450 6.32 22.40 -7.63
C ASP A 450 4.81 22.53 -7.79
N MET A 451 4.35 22.64 -9.03
CA MET A 451 2.94 22.59 -9.43
C MET A 451 2.72 21.44 -10.42
N ASP A 452 3.26 20.26 -10.11
CA ASP A 452 3.09 19.07 -10.93
C ASP A 452 1.61 18.79 -11.24
N ASN A 453 1.34 18.30 -12.45
CA ASN A 453 0.00 18.10 -13.01
C ASN A 453 -0.91 19.34 -13.07
N MET A 454 -0.41 20.55 -12.81
CA MET A 454 -1.19 21.78 -12.91
C MET A 454 -0.85 22.53 -14.19
N TYR A 455 -1.88 22.98 -14.88
CA TYR A 455 -1.75 23.71 -16.13
C TYR A 455 -1.80 25.22 -15.88
N VAL A 456 -1.07 25.98 -16.69
CA VAL A 456 -1.04 27.45 -16.63
C VAL A 456 -1.50 28.06 -17.94
N ASN A 457 -2.10 29.25 -17.87
CA ASN A 457 -2.52 29.99 -19.06
C ASN A 457 -1.32 30.48 -19.88
N LYS A 458 -1.51 30.71 -21.19
CA LYS A 458 -0.52 31.31 -22.10
C LYS A 458 0.06 32.64 -21.59
N GLN A 459 -0.74 33.42 -20.84
CA GLN A 459 -0.30 34.68 -20.21
C GLN A 459 0.82 34.48 -19.16
N SER A 460 1.06 33.26 -18.72
CA SER A 460 2.10 32.93 -17.73
C SER A 460 3.49 32.77 -18.34
N LYS A 461 3.62 32.62 -19.67
CA LYS A 461 4.92 32.54 -20.38
C LYS A 461 5.91 33.66 -19.98
N PRO A 462 5.55 34.96 -20.04
CA PRO A 462 6.46 36.03 -19.64
C PRO A 462 6.84 35.99 -18.15
N ILE A 463 5.98 35.44 -17.30
CA ILE A 463 6.25 35.30 -15.87
C ILE A 463 7.24 34.16 -15.64
N LEU A 464 7.09 33.03 -16.34
CA LEU A 464 8.02 31.91 -16.27
C LEU A 464 9.43 32.33 -16.71
N THR A 465 9.56 33.10 -17.79
CA THR A 465 10.87 33.64 -18.21
C THR A 465 11.45 34.58 -17.15
N LYS A 466 10.61 35.41 -16.51
CA LYS A 466 11.06 36.27 -15.40
C LYS A 466 11.55 35.45 -14.20
N ILE A 467 10.86 34.36 -13.86
CA ILE A 467 11.25 33.47 -12.76
C ILE A 467 12.59 32.77 -13.07
N ALA A 468 12.75 32.28 -14.30
CA ALA A 468 14.01 31.67 -14.75
C ALA A 468 15.18 32.67 -14.68
N ASN A 469 14.96 33.93 -15.08
CA ASN A 469 15.98 34.99 -14.99
C ASN A 469 16.38 35.33 -13.55
N ILE A 470 15.47 35.13 -12.58
CA ILE A 470 15.76 35.30 -11.15
C ILE A 470 16.53 34.08 -10.59
N GLY A 471 16.64 32.99 -11.34
CA GLY A 471 17.32 31.76 -10.93
C GLY A 471 16.43 30.79 -10.12
N LYS A 472 15.11 31.01 -10.12
CA LYS A 472 14.15 30.14 -9.40
C LYS A 472 13.62 29.06 -10.33
N LYS A 473 13.36 27.88 -9.76
CA LYS A 473 12.88 26.69 -10.50
C LYS A 473 11.39 26.48 -10.27
N VAL A 474 10.68 26.13 -11.34
CA VAL A 474 9.25 25.81 -11.27
C VAL A 474 8.96 24.58 -12.11
N LYS A 475 8.23 23.63 -11.52
CA LYS A 475 7.65 22.49 -12.25
C LYS A 475 6.17 22.78 -12.52
N ILE A 476 5.74 22.64 -13.78
CA ILE A 476 4.35 22.79 -14.21
C ILE A 476 3.95 21.58 -15.07
N GLY A 477 2.67 21.20 -15.05
CA GLY A 477 2.15 20.13 -15.89
C GLY A 477 2.05 20.51 -17.37
N GLY A 478 1.89 21.81 -17.68
CA GLY A 478 1.90 22.30 -19.06
C GLY A 478 1.32 23.70 -19.20
N ILE A 479 1.42 24.25 -20.41
CA ILE A 479 0.81 25.53 -20.75
C ILE A 479 -0.40 25.25 -21.64
N LEU A 480 -1.59 25.68 -21.19
CA LEU A 480 -2.77 25.63 -22.03
C LEU A 480 -2.59 26.64 -23.17
N SER A 481 -2.37 26.13 -24.37
CA SER A 481 -2.64 26.87 -25.60
C SER A 481 -4.14 26.92 -25.80
N ASN A 482 -4.69 28.10 -26.11
CA ASN A 482 -6.09 28.26 -26.50
C ASN A 482 -6.40 27.34 -27.68
N TYR A 483 -6.84 26.13 -27.42
CA TYR A 483 -7.45 25.28 -28.42
C TYR A 483 -8.87 25.84 -28.56
N GLU A 484 -9.08 26.71 -29.54
CA GLU A 484 -10.44 27.07 -29.93
C GLU A 484 -11.10 25.80 -30.43
N ILE A 485 -11.98 25.22 -29.61
CA ILE A 485 -12.87 24.15 -30.06
C ILE A 485 -13.78 24.81 -31.10
N HIS A 486 -13.39 24.76 -32.37
CA HIS A 486 -14.26 25.15 -33.47
C HIS A 486 -15.43 24.18 -33.51
N GLY A 487 -16.51 24.51 -32.80
CA GLY A 487 -17.77 23.78 -32.90
C GLY A 487 -18.31 23.86 -34.33
N PRO A 488 -19.13 22.89 -34.76
CA PRO A 488 -19.78 22.95 -36.07
C PRO A 488 -20.55 24.27 -36.21
N ASN A 489 -20.37 24.97 -37.34
CA ASN A 489 -20.99 26.28 -37.55
C ASN A 489 -22.52 26.18 -37.41
N PRO A 490 -23.14 26.86 -36.43
CA PRO A 490 -24.56 26.68 -36.12
C PRO A 490 -25.47 27.07 -37.29
N ARG A 491 -25.06 28.01 -38.15
CA ARG A 491 -25.80 28.40 -39.36
C ARG A 491 -25.87 27.26 -40.37
N LYS A 492 -24.72 26.65 -40.65
CA LYS A 492 -24.62 25.50 -41.55
C LYS A 492 -25.45 24.33 -41.04
N LEU A 493 -25.41 24.06 -39.73
CA LEU A 493 -26.16 22.99 -39.10
C LEU A 493 -27.69 23.19 -39.22
N ILE A 494 -28.17 24.44 -39.13
CA ILE A 494 -29.58 24.77 -39.36
C ILE A 494 -29.97 24.53 -40.83
N TYR A 495 -29.13 24.93 -41.79
CA TYR A 495 -29.36 24.67 -43.21
C TYR A 495 -29.38 23.17 -43.54
N ASP A 496 -28.41 22.41 -43.03
CA ASP A 496 -28.33 20.96 -43.18
C ASP A 496 -29.58 20.27 -42.65
N ARG A 497 -30.04 20.69 -41.46
CA ARG A 497 -31.27 20.17 -40.85
C ARG A 497 -32.51 20.49 -41.69
N CYS A 498 -32.61 21.72 -42.20
CA CYS A 498 -33.72 22.10 -43.08
C CYS A 498 -33.74 21.26 -44.36
N ARG A 499 -32.59 21.10 -45.02
CA ARG A 499 -32.44 20.33 -46.26
C ARG A 499 -32.75 18.85 -46.04
N TYR A 500 -32.25 18.27 -44.94
CA TYR A 500 -32.52 16.88 -44.57
C TYR A 500 -34.00 16.61 -44.34
N ILE A 501 -34.71 17.43 -43.55
CA ILE A 501 -36.14 17.24 -43.25
C ILE A 501 -36.98 17.25 -44.53
N LEU A 502 -36.64 18.12 -45.48
CA LEU A 502 -37.36 18.28 -46.74
C LEU A 502 -37.04 17.20 -47.78
N MET A 503 -35.87 16.56 -47.68
CA MET A 503 -35.45 15.44 -48.54
C MET A 503 -35.79 14.05 -47.94
N LYS A 504 -36.09 13.98 -46.63
CA LYS A 504 -36.51 12.76 -45.91
C LYS A 504 -37.70 11.98 -46.53
N PRO A 505 -38.71 12.58 -47.19
CA PRO A 505 -39.85 11.83 -47.72
C PRO A 505 -39.46 10.76 -48.77
N LYS A 506 -40.01 9.53 -48.63
CA LYS A 506 -39.75 8.42 -49.57
C LYS A 506 -40.26 8.68 -51.00
N LYS A 507 -41.37 9.41 -51.15
CA LYS A 507 -41.97 9.72 -52.47
C LYS A 507 -41.25 10.90 -53.14
N ALA A 508 -40.71 10.71 -54.35
CA ALA A 508 -40.00 11.75 -55.11
C ALA A 508 -40.82 13.05 -55.29
N LYS A 509 -42.13 12.94 -55.54
CA LYS A 509 -43.04 14.11 -55.67
C LYS A 509 -43.20 14.92 -54.37
N ALA A 510 -42.80 14.37 -53.23
CA ALA A 510 -42.90 15.01 -51.91
C ALA A 510 -41.56 15.54 -51.40
N ARG A 511 -40.43 15.18 -52.03
CA ARG A 511 -39.10 15.74 -51.74
C ARG A 511 -39.04 17.15 -52.30
N LYS A 512 -38.47 18.08 -51.54
CA LYS A 512 -38.31 19.47 -51.95
C LYS A 512 -36.93 19.94 -51.56
N ASP A 513 -36.29 20.65 -52.47
CA ASP A 513 -35.03 21.30 -52.13
C ASP A 513 -35.31 22.57 -51.33
N PHE A 514 -34.62 22.69 -50.19
CA PHE A 514 -34.67 23.89 -49.37
C PHE A 514 -34.06 25.08 -50.11
N GLY A 515 -33.05 24.87 -50.96
CA GLY A 515 -32.39 25.94 -51.69
C GLY A 515 -33.30 26.64 -52.71
N HIS A 516 -34.25 25.91 -53.33
CA HIS A 516 -35.25 26.53 -54.21
C HIS A 516 -36.16 27.51 -53.46
N LEU A 517 -36.47 27.22 -52.19
CA LEU A 517 -37.27 28.12 -51.35
C LEU A 517 -36.48 29.39 -51.07
N ILE A 518 -35.23 29.25 -50.62
CA ILE A 518 -34.37 30.39 -50.28
C ILE A 518 -34.21 31.32 -51.49
N LEU A 519 -33.91 30.77 -52.67
CA LEU A 519 -33.76 31.52 -53.92
C LEU A 519 -35.05 32.16 -54.44
N SER A 520 -36.21 31.73 -53.96
CA SER A 520 -37.52 32.26 -54.37
C SER A 520 -38.11 33.29 -53.40
N LEU A 521 -37.38 33.64 -52.34
CA LEU A 521 -37.79 34.69 -51.41
C LEU A 521 -37.74 36.07 -52.09
N PRO A 522 -38.68 36.97 -51.76
CA PRO A 522 -38.67 38.33 -52.31
C PRO A 522 -37.47 39.12 -51.74
N ALA A 523 -36.98 40.09 -52.52
CA ALA A 523 -35.86 40.93 -52.13
C ALA A 523 -36.17 41.88 -50.95
N ASN A 524 -37.45 42.19 -50.70
CA ASN A 524 -37.86 43.09 -49.63
C ASN A 524 -37.84 42.39 -48.26
N PRO A 525 -37.50 43.09 -47.16
CA PRO A 525 -37.55 42.52 -45.80
C PRO A 525 -38.96 42.08 -45.43
N ILE A 526 -39.08 40.90 -44.81
CA ILE A 526 -40.36 40.26 -44.50
C ILE A 526 -40.50 40.07 -42.99
N GLN A 527 -41.73 40.02 -42.46
CA GLN A 527 -41.95 39.63 -41.06
C GLN A 527 -41.73 38.11 -40.86
N PRO A 528 -41.25 37.65 -39.69
CA PRO A 528 -41.04 36.22 -39.42
C PRO A 528 -42.28 35.34 -39.68
N GLU A 529 -43.47 35.86 -39.42
CA GLU A 529 -44.74 35.17 -39.69
C GLU A 529 -45.01 34.99 -41.19
N ASP A 530 -44.62 35.97 -42.00
CA ASP A 530 -44.79 35.95 -43.44
C ASP A 530 -43.78 35.01 -44.11
N LEU A 531 -42.59 34.82 -43.53
CA LEU A 531 -41.66 33.75 -43.93
C LEU A 531 -42.30 32.35 -43.75
N GLN A 532 -43.03 32.15 -42.65
CA GLN A 532 -43.78 30.92 -42.42
C GLN A 532 -44.97 30.75 -43.39
N LYS A 533 -45.61 31.86 -43.81
CA LYS A 533 -46.67 31.83 -44.84
C LYS A 533 -46.09 31.45 -46.21
N GLU A 534 -44.91 31.94 -46.57
CA GLU A 534 -44.26 31.63 -47.85
C GLU A 534 -43.84 30.15 -47.93
N LEU A 535 -43.34 29.61 -46.83
CA LEU A 535 -43.11 28.17 -46.64
C LEU A 535 -44.40 27.34 -46.85
N LYS A 536 -45.53 27.80 -46.31
CA LYS A 536 -46.84 27.14 -46.50
C LYS A 536 -47.33 27.22 -47.94
N LYS A 537 -47.17 28.35 -48.62
CA LYS A 537 -47.54 28.56 -50.04
C LYS A 537 -46.80 27.59 -50.95
N GLN A 538 -45.52 27.34 -50.68
CA GLN A 538 -44.72 26.35 -51.41
C GLN A 538 -45.01 24.90 -51.01
N LYS A 539 -46.06 24.65 -50.22
CA LYS A 539 -46.49 23.33 -49.72
C LYS A 539 -45.40 22.63 -48.89
N MET A 540 -44.53 23.36 -48.18
CA MET A 540 -43.45 22.82 -47.34
C MET A 540 -43.94 22.58 -45.89
N LYS A 541 -45.00 21.78 -45.71
CA LYS A 541 -45.70 21.64 -44.42
C LYS A 541 -44.92 20.87 -43.32
N LYS A 542 -43.72 20.36 -43.63
CA LYS A 542 -42.96 19.45 -42.76
C LYS A 542 -41.82 20.10 -41.98
N LEU A 543 -41.56 21.38 -42.17
CA LEU A 543 -40.52 22.07 -41.40
C LEU A 543 -41.07 22.47 -40.02
N ASP A 544 -40.32 22.18 -38.97
CA ASP A 544 -40.70 22.54 -37.59
C ASP A 544 -40.75 24.06 -37.44
N LYS A 545 -41.76 24.56 -36.72
CA LYS A 545 -41.96 26.02 -36.52
C LYS A 545 -40.76 26.66 -35.82
N ASP A 546 -40.15 25.94 -34.88
CA ASP A 546 -39.00 26.41 -34.10
C ASP A 546 -37.74 26.57 -34.97
N LEU A 547 -37.57 25.70 -35.97
CA LEU A 547 -36.45 25.77 -36.91
C LEU A 547 -36.58 26.99 -37.85
N VAL A 548 -37.81 27.30 -38.29
CA VAL A 548 -38.10 28.51 -39.08
C VAL A 548 -37.87 29.77 -38.24
N GLN A 549 -38.26 29.74 -36.97
CA GLN A 549 -38.05 30.87 -36.07
C GLN A 549 -36.56 31.08 -35.78
N ALA A 550 -35.80 30.00 -35.57
CA ALA A 550 -34.35 30.07 -35.40
C ALA A 550 -33.66 30.67 -36.64
N LEU A 551 -34.08 30.26 -37.84
CA LEU A 551 -33.61 30.82 -39.12
C LEU A 551 -33.97 32.31 -39.25
N ALA A 552 -35.20 32.70 -38.92
CA ALA A 552 -35.65 34.10 -38.96
C ALA A 552 -34.86 34.98 -37.98
N ASN A 553 -34.61 34.50 -36.76
CA ASN A 553 -33.89 35.22 -35.72
C ASN A 553 -32.43 35.51 -36.11
N LEU A 554 -31.78 34.63 -36.90
CA LEU A 554 -30.41 34.83 -37.37
C LEU A 554 -30.24 36.00 -38.34
N PHE A 555 -31.29 36.37 -39.07
CA PHE A 555 -31.28 37.40 -40.12
C PHE A 555 -32.23 38.56 -39.81
N THR A 556 -32.55 38.78 -38.54
CA THR A 556 -33.46 39.85 -38.12
C THR A 556 -32.72 41.20 -38.06
N ASN A 557 -33.18 42.17 -38.84
CA ASN A 557 -32.71 43.55 -38.85
C ASN A 557 -33.20 44.32 -37.59
N LYS A 558 -32.62 45.50 -37.31
CA LYS A 558 -32.98 46.36 -36.16
C LYS A 558 -34.49 46.69 -36.06
N LYS A 559 -35.24 46.57 -37.15
CA LYS A 559 -36.71 46.75 -37.23
C LYS A 559 -37.52 45.46 -37.01
N LYS A 560 -36.92 44.38 -36.51
CA LYS A 560 -37.54 43.04 -36.33
C LYS A 560 -38.04 42.37 -37.62
N GLN A 561 -37.47 42.75 -38.77
CA GLN A 561 -37.79 42.16 -40.08
C GLN A 561 -36.64 41.25 -40.54
N VAL A 562 -36.96 40.13 -41.19
CA VAL A 562 -35.98 39.19 -41.74
C VAL A 562 -35.44 39.74 -43.06
N ASP A 563 -34.13 39.93 -43.11
CA ASP A 563 -33.41 40.32 -44.32
C ASP A 563 -33.27 39.12 -45.27
N CYS A 564 -34.15 39.06 -46.26
CA CYS A 564 -34.18 37.94 -47.19
C CYS A 564 -32.97 37.94 -48.13
N GLN A 565 -32.37 39.10 -48.43
CA GLN A 565 -31.21 39.18 -49.31
C GLN A 565 -29.95 38.69 -48.59
N ALA A 566 -29.76 39.09 -47.33
CA ALA A 566 -28.66 38.58 -46.50
C ALA A 566 -28.77 37.07 -46.27
N LEU A 567 -29.99 36.56 -46.07
CA LEU A 567 -30.27 35.15 -45.90
C LEU A 567 -29.98 34.32 -47.17
N VAL A 568 -30.31 34.85 -48.35
CA VAL A 568 -29.95 34.23 -49.63
C VAL A 568 -28.43 34.23 -49.85
N GLN A 569 -27.75 35.33 -49.56
CA GLN A 569 -26.29 35.43 -49.71
C GLN A 569 -25.55 34.47 -48.77
N ASP A 570 -25.94 34.41 -47.49
CA ASP A 570 -25.33 33.49 -46.51
C ASP A 570 -25.58 32.03 -46.90
N TYR A 571 -26.78 31.68 -47.38
CA TYR A 571 -27.08 30.33 -47.88
C TYR A 571 -26.25 29.96 -49.12
N MET A 572 -26.14 30.86 -50.10
CA MET A 572 -25.35 30.64 -51.31
C MET A 572 -23.84 30.57 -51.02
N GLY A 573 -23.37 31.20 -49.95
CA GLY A 573 -21.99 31.06 -49.45
C GLY A 573 -21.66 29.63 -49.01
N PHE A 574 -22.64 28.87 -48.50
CA PHE A 574 -22.46 27.46 -48.14
C PHE A 574 -22.84 26.48 -49.26
N TYR A 575 -23.75 26.85 -50.17
CA TYR A 575 -24.30 25.98 -51.23
C TYR A 575 -24.38 26.69 -52.60
N PRO A 576 -23.24 26.92 -53.28
CA PRO A 576 -23.20 27.66 -54.54
C PRO A 576 -23.91 26.95 -55.71
N ASP A 577 -24.01 25.62 -55.68
CA ASP A 577 -24.58 24.80 -56.76
C ASP A 577 -26.13 24.80 -56.81
N THR A 578 -26.79 25.53 -55.92
CA THR A 578 -28.24 25.56 -55.84
C THR A 578 -28.83 26.33 -57.03
N GLN A 579 -29.55 25.65 -57.92
CA GLN A 579 -30.22 26.27 -59.08
C GLN A 579 -31.72 25.98 -59.10
N LEU A 580 -32.53 26.91 -59.60
CA LEU A 580 -33.99 26.72 -59.73
C LEU A 580 -34.31 25.69 -60.83
N PRO A 581 -35.39 24.89 -60.66
CA PRO A 581 -35.78 23.91 -61.65
C PRO A 581 -36.28 24.58 -62.94
N PRO A 582 -36.05 23.98 -64.12
CA PRO A 582 -36.51 24.55 -65.39
C PRO A 582 -38.04 24.68 -65.44
N PRO A 583 -38.57 25.76 -66.08
CA PRO A 583 -40.01 26.00 -66.14
C PRO A 583 -40.74 24.88 -66.88
N LYS A 584 -41.86 24.40 -66.31
CA LYS A 584 -42.66 23.33 -66.93
C LYS A 584 -43.30 23.82 -68.23
N PRO A 585 -43.28 23.02 -69.32
CA PRO A 585 -43.93 23.41 -70.58
C PRO A 585 -45.45 23.51 -70.41
N LYS A 586 -46.04 24.60 -70.94
CA LYS A 586 -47.48 24.87 -70.90
C LYS A 586 -48.24 23.81 -71.73
N LYS A 587 -49.14 23.05 -71.10
CA LYS A 587 -50.02 22.09 -71.81
C LYS A 587 -51.05 22.86 -72.65
N GLY A 588 -50.98 22.72 -73.98
CA GLY A 588 -51.97 23.25 -74.91
C GLY A 588 -53.35 22.57 -74.78
N LYS A 589 -54.42 23.36 -74.91
CA LYS A 589 -55.83 22.92 -74.92
C LYS A 589 -56.07 21.98 -76.12
N LYS A 590 -56.54 20.75 -75.89
CA LYS A 590 -57.05 19.87 -76.96
C LYS A 590 -58.56 20.05 -77.11
N GLY A 591 -58.99 20.57 -78.25
CA GLY A 591 -60.38 20.55 -78.71
C GLY A 591 -60.67 19.34 -79.61
N LYS A 592 -61.82 18.70 -79.34
CA LYS A 592 -62.66 17.80 -80.16
C LYS A 592 -62.00 16.92 -81.24
N LYS A 593 -61.98 15.61 -80.98
CA LYS A 593 -62.42 14.59 -81.95
C LYS A 593 -63.42 13.67 -81.25
N GLY A 594 -64.67 13.70 -81.71
CA GLY A 594 -65.68 12.73 -81.34
C GLY A 594 -65.74 11.62 -82.38
N LYS A 595 -65.66 10.37 -81.95
CA LYS A 595 -66.67 9.31 -82.17
C LYS A 595 -66.18 8.04 -81.46
N ARG A 596 -67.02 7.55 -80.54
CA ARG A 596 -67.40 6.16 -80.18
C ARG A 596 -66.31 5.06 -80.22
N SER A 597 -66.23 4.10 -79.30
CA SER A 597 -67.05 3.76 -78.12
C SER A 597 -66.33 2.69 -77.31
N LYS A 598 -66.43 2.80 -75.97
CA LYS A 598 -66.61 1.74 -74.95
C LYS A 598 -65.63 0.56 -74.86
N GLU A 599 -64.88 0.57 -73.74
CA GLU A 599 -64.91 -0.46 -72.69
C GLU A 599 -64.47 -1.87 -73.13
N GLU A 600 -63.42 -2.49 -72.63
CA GLU A 600 -62.83 -2.43 -71.29
C GLU A 600 -61.52 -3.25 -71.27
N LYS A 601 -60.61 -2.83 -70.37
CA LYS A 601 -59.74 -3.66 -69.52
C LYS A 601 -58.55 -4.45 -70.12
N GLU A 602 -57.39 -4.08 -69.56
CA GLU A 602 -56.35 -4.96 -69.02
C GLU A 602 -55.45 -5.72 -70.01
N ILE A 603 -54.31 -5.09 -70.28
CA ILE A 603 -53.07 -5.76 -70.69
C ILE A 603 -51.97 -5.22 -69.77
N MET A 604 -51.51 -6.00 -68.81
CA MET A 604 -50.27 -6.78 -68.90
C MET A 604 -49.76 -7.14 -67.51
N VAL A 605 -50.06 -8.38 -67.15
CA VAL A 605 -49.40 -9.15 -66.11
C VAL A 605 -48.29 -9.95 -66.80
N HIS A 606 -47.16 -10.01 -66.10
CA HIS A 606 -46.18 -11.09 -66.08
C HIS A 606 -45.10 -11.26 -67.18
N ASP A 607 -43.92 -11.48 -66.57
CA ASP A 607 -42.83 -12.40 -66.89
C ASP A 607 -41.70 -11.94 -67.81
N LEU A 608 -40.52 -11.63 -67.25
CA LEU A 608 -39.55 -12.51 -66.55
C LEU A 608 -38.92 -13.51 -67.53
N GLU A 609 -37.62 -13.39 -67.77
CA GLU A 609 -36.62 -14.19 -67.07
C GLU A 609 -35.16 -13.88 -67.49
N LYS A 610 -34.29 -13.90 -66.47
CA LYS A 610 -32.92 -14.44 -66.39
C LYS A 610 -31.68 -13.68 -66.92
N ALA A 611 -30.97 -13.09 -65.93
CA ALA A 611 -29.65 -13.54 -65.37
C ALA A 611 -28.35 -13.33 -66.21
N PRO A 612 -27.14 -13.28 -65.59
CA PRO A 612 -26.78 -13.71 -64.22
C PRO A 612 -25.91 -12.77 -63.35
N GLU A 613 -25.82 -13.17 -62.07
CA GLU A 613 -24.88 -12.77 -61.01
C GLU A 613 -23.53 -13.53 -61.10
N GLU A 614 -22.52 -12.99 -60.39
CA GLU A 614 -21.45 -13.61 -59.55
C GLU A 614 -20.21 -12.69 -59.60
N ALA A 615 -19.71 -12.01 -58.56
CA ALA A 615 -19.31 -12.36 -57.20
C ALA A 615 -18.01 -13.21 -57.13
N GLN A 616 -16.91 -12.64 -56.59
CA GLN A 616 -16.30 -13.04 -55.29
C GLN A 616 -14.75 -12.88 -55.16
N LEU A 617 -14.35 -12.50 -53.93
CA LEU A 617 -13.10 -12.81 -53.18
C LEU A 617 -11.78 -12.14 -53.67
N ASN A 618 -10.82 -11.72 -52.84
CA ASN A 618 -10.47 -12.10 -51.46
C ASN A 618 -9.51 -11.09 -50.76
N LYS A 619 -9.30 -11.33 -49.46
CA LYS A 619 -8.56 -10.61 -48.39
C LYS A 619 -7.03 -10.41 -48.55
N SER A 620 -6.49 -9.59 -47.61
CA SER A 620 -5.21 -9.67 -46.83
C SER A 620 -4.12 -8.62 -47.14
N PRO A 621 -3.07 -8.39 -46.30
CA PRO A 621 -2.91 -8.37 -44.83
C PRO A 621 -2.12 -7.12 -44.30
N ILE A 622 -1.88 -7.13 -42.98
CA ILE A 622 -0.87 -6.41 -42.18
C ILE A 622 0.55 -6.90 -42.55
N ASP A 623 1.56 -6.02 -42.65
CA ASP A 623 2.77 -5.93 -41.79
C ASP A 623 3.97 -5.18 -42.44
N GLU A 624 4.78 -4.56 -41.57
CA GLU A 624 6.18 -4.09 -41.69
C GLU A 624 6.61 -2.94 -42.64
N GLY A 625 7.38 -1.99 -42.07
CA GLY A 625 8.29 -1.10 -42.80
C GLY A 625 8.51 0.28 -42.16
N GLU A 626 9.58 0.39 -41.35
CA GLU A 626 10.08 1.54 -40.57
C GLU A 626 10.52 2.80 -41.39
N PRO A 627 11.35 3.73 -40.85
CA PRO A 627 11.00 4.90 -40.06
C PRO A 627 11.40 6.21 -40.79
N VAL A 628 10.91 7.38 -40.38
CA VAL A 628 11.50 8.66 -40.83
C VAL A 628 11.84 9.56 -39.64
N GLN A 629 13.14 9.51 -39.36
CA GLN A 629 14.05 10.43 -38.71
C GLN A 629 13.52 11.80 -38.28
N GLU A 630 13.76 12.02 -36.99
CA GLU A 630 13.98 13.28 -36.30
C GLU A 630 14.97 14.18 -37.07
N THR A 631 14.63 15.44 -37.24
CA THR A 631 15.60 16.50 -37.50
C THR A 631 15.84 17.29 -36.22
N GLU A 632 17.09 17.20 -35.80
CA GLU A 632 17.84 17.82 -34.72
C GLU A 632 17.46 19.26 -34.36
N ALA A 633 17.42 19.53 -33.05
CA ALA A 633 17.68 20.84 -32.46
C ALA A 633 19.18 20.92 -32.08
N PRO A 634 19.90 22.03 -32.37
CA PRO A 634 21.29 22.18 -31.98
C PRO A 634 21.43 22.76 -30.56
N GLN A 635 22.11 21.95 -29.74
CA GLN A 635 23.01 22.21 -28.58
C GLN A 635 22.56 23.15 -27.44
#